data_AF-A0A7L2WNA4-F1
#
_entry.id   AF-A0A7L2WNA4-F1
#
_cell.length_a   1.000
_cell.length_b   1.000
_cell.length_c   1.000
_cell.angle_alpha   90.00
_cell.angle_beta   90.00
_cell.angle_gamma   90.00
#
_symmetry.space_group_name_H-M   'P 1'
#
loop_
_entity.id
_entity.type
_entity.pdbx_description
1 polymer ?
#
loop_
_entity_poly.entity_id
_entity_poly.type
_entity_poly.pdbx_seq_one_letter_code
_entity_poly.pdbx_strand_id
1 'polypeptide(L)'
;SDEATIISGTKLAKQVLKEVQRDVESWISFGNKRPHLSVILVGDNPASHIYVRNKIKAAAAVGISSEVILRSKDVSQEELLDMTVKLNRDSTVSGVLVQLPLP
;
A
#
# COMPACT_ATOMS: atom_id res chain seq x y z
N SER A 1 -27.40 33.29 -1.37
CA SER A 1 -25.94 33.08 -1.26
C SER A 1 -25.67 31.64 -1.62
N ASP A 2 -25.07 31.37 -2.77
CA ASP A 2 -24.61 30.02 -3.09
C ASP A 2 -23.29 29.78 -2.35
N GLU A 3 -23.35 29.06 -1.24
CA GLU A 3 -22.15 28.62 -0.53
C GLU A 3 -21.58 27.37 -1.19
N ALA A 4 -20.25 27.30 -1.25
CA ALA A 4 -19.56 26.13 -1.78
C ALA A 4 -19.75 24.91 -0.86
N THR A 5 -20.19 23.80 -1.43
CA THR A 5 -20.28 22.53 -0.71
C THR A 5 -18.89 22.01 -0.34
N ILE A 6 -18.62 21.85 0.96
CA ILE A 6 -17.38 21.26 1.44
C ILE A 6 -17.43 19.74 1.30
N ILE A 7 -16.63 19.20 0.39
CA ILE A 7 -16.43 17.75 0.28
C ILE A 7 -15.32 17.33 1.25
N SER A 8 -15.71 16.64 2.34
CA SER A 8 -14.75 16.15 3.34
C SER A 8 -14.12 14.83 2.90
N GLY A 9 -12.93 14.90 2.31
CA GLY A 9 -12.13 13.71 1.97
C GLY A 9 -11.84 12.82 3.18
N THR A 10 -11.69 13.39 4.38
CA THR A 10 -11.49 12.63 5.62
C THR A 10 -12.70 11.77 6.00
N LYS A 11 -13.92 12.32 5.87
CA LYS A 11 -15.14 11.53 6.12
C LYS A 11 -15.28 10.43 5.09
N LEU A 12 -15.06 10.74 3.82
CA LEU A 12 -15.12 9.78 2.72
C LEU A 12 -14.10 8.65 2.89
N ALA A 13 -12.84 8.98 3.18
CA ALA A 13 -11.78 7.98 3.40
C ALA A 13 -12.13 7.01 4.54
N LYS A 14 -12.71 7.50 5.65
CA LYS A 14 -13.17 6.64 6.75
C LYS A 14 -14.28 5.69 6.31
N GLN A 15 -15.18 6.13 5.44
CA GLN A 15 -16.23 5.28 4.90
C GLN A 15 -15.63 4.20 4.01
N VAL A 16 -14.79 4.57 3.04
CA VAL A 16 -14.12 3.62 2.14
C VAL A 16 -13.31 2.59 2.91
N LEU A 17 -12.56 2.97 3.94
CA LEU A 17 -11.80 2.02 4.76
C LEU A 17 -12.70 1.02 5.49
N LYS A 18 -13.89 1.43 5.95
CA LYS A 18 -14.85 0.50 6.56
C LYS A 18 -15.45 -0.47 5.56
N GLU A 19 -15.70 -0.02 4.33
CA GLU A 19 -16.18 -0.88 3.24
C GLU A 19 -15.10 -1.92 2.89
N VAL A 20 -13.86 -1.48 2.65
CA VAL A 20 -12.72 -2.36 2.36
C VAL A 20 -12.50 -3.37 3.49
N GLN A 21 -12.61 -2.95 4.76
CA GLN A 21 -12.46 -3.86 5.89
C GLN A 21 -13.47 -5.01 5.82
N ARG A 22 -14.75 -4.71 5.57
CA ARG A 22 -15.82 -5.73 5.45
C ARG A 22 -15.55 -6.65 4.27
N ASP A 23 -15.09 -6.11 3.15
CA ASP A 23 -14.78 -6.89 1.96
C ASP A 23 -13.62 -7.86 2.21
N VAL A 24 -12.58 -7.42 2.93
CA VAL A 24 -11.45 -8.26 3.33
C VAL A 24 -11.89 -9.36 4.30
N GLU A 25 -12.71 -9.03 5.30
CA GLU A 25 -13.26 -10.01 6.25
C GLU A 25 -14.11 -11.07 5.53
N SER A 26 -15.00 -10.63 4.64
CA SER A 26 -15.83 -11.50 3.80
C SER A 26 -14.98 -12.40 2.91
N TRP A 27 -14.01 -11.83 2.19
CA TRP A 27 -13.07 -12.55 1.33
C TRP A 27 -12.35 -13.69 2.05
N ILE A 28 -11.84 -13.42 3.25
CA ILE A 28 -11.14 -14.42 4.08
C ILE A 28 -12.13 -15.48 4.59
N SER A 29 -13.36 -15.09 4.96
CA SER A 29 -14.39 -16.04 5.42
C SER A 29 -14.80 -17.06 4.34
N PHE A 30 -14.67 -16.70 3.07
CA PHE A 30 -14.84 -17.63 1.94
C PHE A 30 -13.66 -18.58 1.73
N GLY A 31 -12.65 -18.55 2.61
CA GLY A 31 -11.48 -19.44 2.55
C GLY A 31 -10.35 -18.94 1.65
N ASN A 32 -10.45 -17.72 1.12
CA ASN A 32 -9.39 -17.14 0.31
C ASN A 32 -8.21 -16.66 1.18
N LYS A 33 -7.03 -16.57 0.56
CA LYS A 33 -5.85 -16.00 1.21
C LYS A 33 -6.07 -14.51 1.53
N ARG A 34 -5.57 -14.07 2.69
CA ARG A 34 -5.55 -12.65 3.08
C ARG A 34 -4.77 -11.84 2.04
N PRO A 35 -5.30 -10.70 1.56
CA PRO A 35 -4.56 -9.85 0.64
C PRO A 35 -3.24 -9.35 1.23
N HIS A 36 -2.24 -9.20 0.36
CA HIS A 36 -0.90 -8.75 0.74
C HIS A 36 -0.41 -7.61 -0.14
N LEU A 37 0.11 -6.55 0.47
CA LEU A 37 0.71 -5.39 -0.20
C LEU A 37 2.21 -5.29 0.12
N SER A 38 3.06 -5.46 -0.89
CA SER A 38 4.50 -5.23 -0.78
C SER A 38 4.86 -3.83 -1.28
N VAL A 39 5.50 -3.03 -0.44
CA VAL A 39 5.93 -1.66 -0.80
C VAL A 39 7.45 -1.59 -0.89
N ILE A 40 7.97 -1.27 -2.07
CA ILE A 40 9.41 -1.02 -2.27
C ILE A 40 9.67 0.46 -2.00
N LEU A 41 10.61 0.75 -1.09
CA LEU A 41 11.05 2.10 -0.76
C LEU A 41 12.57 2.20 -0.95
N VAL A 42 12.98 3.12 -1.80
CA VAL A 42 14.38 3.36 -2.18
C VAL A 42 14.87 4.65 -1.54
N GLY A 43 15.99 4.57 -0.81
CA GLY A 43 16.59 5.68 -0.10
C GLY A 43 15.81 6.13 1.14
N ASP A 44 16.25 7.25 1.72
CA ASP A 44 15.84 7.68 3.05
C ASP A 44 15.05 8.99 3.07
N ASN A 45 14.32 9.30 1.99
CA ASN A 45 13.53 10.53 1.91
C ASN A 45 12.46 10.55 3.03
N PRO A 46 12.53 11.49 4.00
CA PRO A 46 11.63 11.49 5.16
C PRO A 46 10.15 11.57 4.78
N ALA A 47 9.80 12.29 3.71
CA ALA A 47 8.42 12.38 3.22
C ALA A 47 7.94 11.01 2.71
N SER A 48 8.78 10.31 1.94
CA SER A 48 8.48 8.95 1.45
C SER A 48 8.23 7.98 2.60
N HIS A 49 9.02 8.03 3.67
CA HIS A 49 8.79 7.20 4.86
C HIS A 49 7.43 7.47 5.52
N ILE A 50 7.02 8.75 5.61
CA ILE A 50 5.72 9.11 6.19
C ILE A 50 4.58 8.56 5.32
N TYR A 51 4.66 8.72 3.99
CA TYR A 51 3.65 8.21 3.08
C TYR A 51 3.55 6.69 3.13
N VAL A 52 4.67 5.98 3.11
CA VAL A 52 4.70 4.51 3.23
C VAL A 52 4.13 4.07 4.58
N ARG A 53 4.54 4.69 5.69
CA ARG A 53 3.98 4.39 7.02
C ARG A 53 2.47 4.56 7.06
N ASN A 54 1.93 5.60 6.44
CA ASN A 54 0.48 5.81 6.38
C ASN A 54 -0.22 4.73 5.55
N LYS A 55 0.38 4.28 4.44
CA LYS A 55 -0.15 3.16 3.62
C LYS A 55 -0.18 1.85 4.40
N ILE A 56 0.91 1.51 5.10
CA ILE A 56 1.00 0.31 5.94
C ILE A 56 -0.03 0.34 7.06
N LYS A 57 -0.19 1.50 7.73
CA LYS A 57 -1.22 1.67 8.76
C LYS A 57 -2.63 1.50 8.21
N ALA A 58 -2.93 2.06 7.05
CA ALA A 58 -4.24 1.93 6.41
C ALA A 58 -4.52 0.47 6.01
N ALA A 59 -3.54 -0.23 5.41
CA ALA A 59 -3.62 -1.64 5.07
C ALA A 59 -3.91 -2.49 6.31
N ALA A 60 -3.13 -2.31 7.38
CA ALA A 60 -3.33 -3.03 8.64
C ALA A 60 -4.71 -2.75 9.26
N ALA A 61 -5.19 -1.50 9.22
CA ALA A 61 -6.48 -1.11 9.77
C ALA A 61 -7.68 -1.78 9.09
N VAL A 62 -7.53 -2.23 7.84
CA VAL A 62 -8.58 -2.93 7.08
C VAL A 62 -8.30 -4.43 6.94
N GLY A 63 -7.30 -4.96 7.66
CA GLY A 63 -6.97 -6.39 7.65
C GLY A 63 -6.12 -6.85 6.46
N ILE A 64 -5.54 -5.93 5.69
CA ILE A 64 -4.58 -6.28 4.62
C ILE A 64 -3.19 -6.46 5.25
N SER A 65 -2.54 -7.57 4.93
CA SER A 65 -1.14 -7.78 5.33
C SER A 65 -0.22 -6.94 4.44
N SER A 66 0.90 -6.47 4.98
CA SER A 66 1.82 -5.65 4.19
C SER A 66 3.24 -5.72 4.69
N GLU A 67 4.18 -5.43 3.80
CA GLU A 67 5.61 -5.32 4.09
C GLU A 67 6.21 -4.09 3.43
N VAL A 68 7.35 -3.64 3.97
CA VAL A 68 8.17 -2.60 3.36
C VAL A 68 9.54 -3.18 3.05
N ILE A 69 9.89 -3.18 1.77
CA ILE A 69 11.19 -3.60 1.26
C ILE A 69 12.04 -2.35 1.10
N LEU A 70 12.89 -2.09 2.09
CA LEU A 70 13.84 -0.99 2.06
C LEU A 70 15.05 -1.31 1.20
N ARG A 71 15.48 -0.36 0.38
CA ARG A 71 16.68 -0.44 -0.45
C ARG A 71 17.49 0.84 -0.38
N SER A 72 18.81 0.71 -0.53
CA SER A 72 19.70 1.87 -0.65
C SER A 72 19.32 2.70 -1.87
N LYS A 73 19.57 4.01 -1.82
CA LYS A 73 19.50 4.91 -2.98
C LYS A 73 20.42 4.48 -4.14
N ASP A 74 21.43 3.66 -3.86
CA ASP A 74 22.41 3.19 -4.85
C ASP A 74 21.95 1.91 -5.57
N VAL A 75 20.73 1.42 -5.27
CA VAL A 75 20.17 0.26 -5.95
C VAL A 75 20.08 0.52 -7.46
N SER A 76 20.53 -0.44 -8.25
CA SER A 76 20.44 -0.33 -9.70
C SER A 76 18.98 -0.49 -10.19
N GLN A 77 18.70 0.02 -11.38
CA GLN A 77 17.42 -0.20 -12.04
C GLN A 77 17.17 -1.70 -12.30
N GLU A 78 18.21 -2.45 -12.67
CA GLU A 78 18.12 -3.90 -12.92
C GLU A 78 17.70 -4.65 -11.65
N GLU A 79 18.32 -4.35 -10.50
CA GLU A 79 17.92 -4.94 -9.22
C GLU A 79 16.47 -4.60 -8.84
N LEU A 80 16.02 -3.37 -9.10
CA LEU A 80 14.62 -2.95 -8.85
C LEU A 80 13.63 -3.72 -9.73
N LEU A 81 13.95 -3.90 -11.01
CA LEU A 81 13.14 -4.68 -11.94
C LEU A 81 13.09 -6.15 -11.52
N ASP A 82 14.23 -6.74 -11.16
CA ASP A 82 14.32 -8.13 -10.71
C ASP A 82 13.49 -8.39 -9.45
N MET A 83 13.50 -7.47 -8.48
CA MET A 83 12.63 -7.56 -7.32
C MET A 83 11.16 -7.49 -7.69
N THR A 84 10.80 -6.58 -8.60
CA THR A 84 9.41 -6.45 -9.08
C THR A 84 8.96 -7.73 -9.79
N VAL A 85 9.82 -8.34 -10.61
CA VAL A 85 9.57 -9.63 -11.27
C VAL A 85 9.38 -10.76 -10.25
N LYS A 86 10.20 -10.80 -9.20
CA LYS A 86 10.08 -11.79 -8.11
C LYS A 86 8.73 -11.64 -7.40
N LEU A 87 8.35 -10.43 -7.01
CA LEU A 87 7.07 -10.14 -6.35
C LEU A 87 5.87 -10.46 -7.26
N ASN A 88 5.95 -10.15 -8.55
CA ASN A 88 4.89 -10.48 -9.51
C ASN A 88 4.66 -11.99 -9.69
N ARG A 89 5.67 -12.83 -9.39
CA ARG A 89 5.57 -14.29 -9.46
C ARG A 89 5.18 -14.92 -8.12
N ASP A 90 5.20 -14.14 -7.04
CA ASP A 90 4.84 -14.62 -5.72
C ASP A 90 3.31 -14.66 -5.57
N SER A 91 2.75 -15.86 -5.55
CA SER A 91 1.30 -16.09 -5.36
C SER A 91 0.75 -15.60 -4.02
N THR A 92 1.62 -15.20 -3.08
CA THR A 92 1.22 -14.60 -1.81
C THR A 92 1.07 -13.08 -1.89
N VAL A 93 1.63 -12.43 -2.91
CA VAL A 93 1.58 -10.98 -3.11
C VAL A 93 0.37 -10.62 -3.97
N SER A 94 -0.50 -9.76 -3.45
CA SER A 94 -1.70 -9.29 -4.17
C SER A 94 -1.50 -7.93 -4.84
N GLY A 95 -0.57 -7.13 -4.32
CA GLY A 95 -0.25 -5.81 -4.86
C GLY A 95 1.18 -5.41 -4.58
N VAL A 96 1.79 -4.74 -5.56
CA VAL A 96 3.14 -4.19 -5.48
C VAL A 96 3.08 -2.69 -5.69
N LEU A 97 3.79 -1.94 -4.86
CA LEU A 97 3.93 -0.50 -4.99
C LEU A 97 5.41 -0.11 -4.88
N VAL A 98 5.92 0.62 -5.87
CA VAL A 98 7.22 1.29 -5.78
C VAL A 98 7.00 2.74 -5.37
N GLN A 99 7.59 3.16 -4.25
CA GLN A 99 7.43 4.51 -3.72
C GLN A 99 8.33 5.50 -4.47
N LEU A 100 7.72 6.58 -4.97
CA LEU A 100 8.39 7.71 -5.61
C LEU A 100 8.75 8.82 -4.60
N PRO A 101 9.70 9.72 -4.92
CA PRO A 101 10.59 9.65 -6.09
C PRO A 101 11.61 8.51 -5.96
N LEU A 102 12.04 7.99 -7.11
CA LEU A 102 13.24 7.17 -7.20
C LEU A 102 14.47 8.08 -7.37
N PRO A 103 15.67 7.61 -7.00
CA PRO A 103 16.94 8.30 -7.28
C PRO A 103 17.13 8.63 -8.76
#